data_AF-A0A2D7XVQ6-F1
#
_entry.id   AF-A0A2D7XVQ6-F1
#
_cell.length_a   1.000
_cell.length_b   1.000
_cell.length_c   1.000
_cell.angle_alpha   90.00
_cell.angle_beta   90.00
_cell.angle_gamma   90.00
#
_symmetry.space_group_name_H-M   'P 1'
#
loop_
_entity.id
_entity.type
_entity.pdbx_description
1 polymer ?
#
loop_
_entity_poly.entity_id
_entity_poly.type
_entity_poly.pdbx_seq_one_letter_code
_entity_poly.pdbx_strand_id
1 'polypeptide(L)'
;MAMPISALADDCAAPPRPVFEIAGEDLDVAGFTALTEMLIEFDEQSIAYRNCLDVAIEAREEGWVDALGAYNQASATQTEVYERYVEVSDEFLAATEKRAAEAAEDQRVTSEEMAEAHLEALSEEPSASDVDMSDSDADDLDE
;
A
#
# COMPACT_ATOMS: atom_id res chain seq x y z
N MET A 1 -20.79 4.92 29.00
CA MET A 1 -20.20 4.26 30.20
C MET A 1 -19.81 2.85 29.76
N ALA A 2 -18.52 2.58 29.63
CA ALA A 2 -18.02 1.23 29.34
C ALA A 2 -18.17 0.40 30.62
N MET A 3 -18.89 -0.71 30.55
CA MET A 3 -18.98 -1.64 31.68
C MET A 3 -17.66 -2.41 31.80
N PRO A 4 -17.07 -2.51 33.00
CA PRO A 4 -15.90 -3.34 33.20
C PRO A 4 -16.35 -4.81 33.17
N ILE A 5 -15.84 -5.55 32.19
CA ILE A 5 -15.97 -7.02 32.11
C ILE A 5 -14.98 -7.57 33.15
N SER A 6 -15.47 -7.94 34.33
CA SER A 6 -14.64 -8.52 35.39
C SER A 6 -14.73 -10.04 35.38
N ALA A 7 -13.53 -10.64 35.41
CA ALA A 7 -13.18 -12.05 35.64
C ALA A 7 -13.53 -13.04 34.53
N LEU A 8 -12.82 -12.91 33.40
CA LEU A 8 -12.44 -14.06 32.59
C LEU A 8 -11.53 -14.98 33.42
N ALA A 9 -11.35 -16.24 33.01
CA ALA A 9 -10.20 -17.05 33.40
C ALA A 9 -8.96 -16.14 33.42
N ASP A 10 -8.34 -15.95 34.59
CA ASP A 10 -7.46 -14.79 34.91
C ASP A 10 -6.27 -14.57 33.94
N ASP A 11 -6.05 -15.50 33.00
CA ASP A 11 -4.96 -15.50 32.03
C ASP A 11 -5.37 -15.22 30.56
N CYS A 12 -6.66 -15.22 30.19
CA CYS A 12 -7.06 -14.99 28.79
C CYS A 12 -7.16 -13.48 28.50
N ALA A 13 -6.14 -12.91 27.85
CA ALA A 13 -6.11 -11.50 27.45
C ALA A 13 -6.69 -11.29 26.03
N ALA A 14 -7.72 -10.45 25.92
CA ALA A 14 -8.24 -10.03 24.63
C ALA A 14 -7.24 -9.12 23.89
N PRO A 15 -7.00 -9.32 22.58
CA PRO A 15 -6.11 -8.45 21.82
C PRO A 15 -6.66 -7.02 21.73
N PRO A 16 -5.78 -6.01 21.70
CA PRO A 16 -6.20 -4.64 21.40
C PRO A 16 -6.76 -4.59 19.97
N ARG A 17 -7.91 -3.94 19.80
CA ARG A 17 -8.51 -3.75 18.48
C ARG A 17 -7.64 -2.79 17.65
N PRO A 18 -7.26 -3.16 16.41
CA PRO A 18 -6.54 -2.26 15.52
C PRO A 18 -7.41 -1.06 15.13
N VAL A 19 -6.77 0.10 14.99
CA VAL A 19 -7.43 1.36 14.64
C VAL A 19 -7.01 1.76 13.23
N PHE A 20 -7.99 1.93 12.35
CA PHE A 20 -7.78 2.34 10.96
C PHE A 20 -7.95 3.86 10.85
N GLU A 21 -6.91 4.63 11.23
CA GLU A 21 -6.99 6.10 11.31
C GLU A 21 -6.89 6.81 9.95
N ILE A 22 -6.28 6.17 8.96
CA ILE A 22 -6.00 6.74 7.64
C ILE A 22 -6.96 6.11 6.62
N ALA A 23 -7.56 6.92 5.76
CA ALA A 23 -8.37 6.45 4.64
C ALA A 23 -7.50 5.71 3.62
N GLY A 24 -8.02 4.70 2.94
CA GLY A 24 -7.21 3.90 2.02
C GLY A 24 -6.64 4.71 0.85
N GLU A 25 -7.36 5.76 0.42
CA GLU A 25 -6.91 6.67 -0.63
C GLU A 25 -5.64 7.47 -0.28
N ASP A 26 -5.43 7.73 1.01
CA ASP A 26 -4.29 8.50 1.52
C ASP A 26 -3.09 7.62 1.90
N LEU A 27 -3.24 6.29 1.84
CA LEU A 27 -2.17 5.36 2.15
C LEU A 27 -1.13 5.32 1.03
N ASP A 28 0.14 5.37 1.45
CA ASP A 28 1.25 4.92 0.63
C ASP A 28 1.53 3.43 0.88
N VAL A 29 2.49 2.87 0.14
CA VAL A 29 2.85 1.45 0.25
C VAL A 29 3.34 1.09 1.66
N ALA A 30 4.07 2.00 2.31
CA ALA A 30 4.60 1.78 3.65
C ALA A 30 3.47 1.75 4.69
N GLY A 31 2.52 2.68 4.61
CA GLY A 31 1.33 2.74 5.46
C GLY A 31 0.44 1.52 5.27
N PHE A 32 0.21 1.09 4.03
CA PHE A 32 -0.56 -0.13 3.75
C PHE A 32 0.14 -1.39 4.29
N THR A 33 1.47 -1.46 4.19
CA THR A 33 2.27 -2.56 4.77
C THR A 33 2.14 -2.60 6.29
N ALA A 34 2.31 -1.47 6.98
CA ALA A 34 2.19 -1.39 8.43
C ALA A 34 0.79 -1.77 8.93
N LEU A 35 -0.25 -1.38 8.18
CA LEU A 35 -1.64 -1.76 8.46
C LEU A 35 -1.86 -3.27 8.31
N THR A 36 -1.26 -3.88 7.28
CA THR A 36 -1.31 -5.33 7.06
C THR A 36 -0.59 -6.09 8.18
N GLU A 37 0.58 -5.62 8.61
CA GLU A 37 1.33 -6.21 9.73
C GLU A 37 0.53 -6.14 11.05
N MET A 38 -0.12 -5.00 11.32
CA MET A 38 -1.00 -4.84 12.47
C MET A 38 -2.18 -5.82 12.44
N LEU A 39 -2.77 -6.07 11.27
CA LEU A 39 -3.85 -7.06 11.11
C LEU A 39 -3.36 -8.48 11.40
N ILE A 40 -2.17 -8.84 10.91
CA ILE A 40 -1.57 -10.15 11.17
C ILE A 40 -1.36 -10.35 12.66
N GLU A 41 -0.77 -9.38 13.35
CA GLU A 41 -0.55 -9.44 14.79
C GLU A 41 -1.89 -9.57 15.56
N PHE A 42 -2.91 -8.81 15.17
CA PHE A 42 -4.24 -8.92 15.75
C PHE A 42 -4.87 -10.31 15.56
N ASP A 43 -4.73 -10.93 14.38
CA ASP A 43 -5.28 -12.26 14.10
C ASP A 43 -4.56 -13.34 14.93
N GLU A 44 -3.23 -13.31 15.01
CA GLU A 44 -2.45 -14.23 15.82
C GLU A 44 -2.86 -14.16 17.30
N GLN A 45 -2.98 -12.95 17.84
CA GLN A 45 -3.42 -12.75 19.23
C GLN A 45 -4.89 -13.14 19.43
N SER A 46 -5.76 -12.92 18.43
CA SER A 46 -7.17 -13.35 18.47
C SER A 46 -7.32 -14.87 18.49
N ILE A 47 -6.47 -15.59 17.75
CA ILE A 47 -6.41 -17.05 17.78
C ILE A 47 -5.96 -17.53 19.17
N ALA A 48 -4.89 -16.94 19.72
CA ALA A 48 -4.41 -17.30 21.05
C ALA A 48 -5.48 -17.06 22.13
N TYR A 49 -6.18 -15.94 22.06
CA TYR A 49 -7.27 -15.61 22.97
C TYR A 49 -8.43 -16.61 22.87
N ARG A 50 -8.90 -16.92 21.66
CA ARG A 50 -9.98 -17.91 21.46
C ARG A 50 -9.60 -19.30 21.94
N ASN A 51 -8.38 -19.75 21.67
CA ASN A 51 -7.89 -21.05 22.16
C ASN A 51 -7.89 -21.10 23.70
N CYS A 52 -7.52 -20.00 24.37
CA CYS A 52 -7.59 -19.89 25.83
C CYS A 52 -9.04 -20.00 26.34
N LEU A 53 -9.98 -19.33 25.68
CA LEU A 53 -11.40 -19.42 26.00
C LEU A 53 -11.96 -20.82 25.76
N ASP A 54 -11.56 -21.49 24.68
CA ASP A 54 -12.01 -22.85 24.35
C ASP A 54 -11.66 -23.84 25.48
N VAL A 55 -10.46 -23.73 26.06
CA VAL A 55 -10.07 -24.55 27.23
C VAL A 55 -11.03 -24.35 28.41
N ALA A 56 -11.37 -23.09 28.73
CA ALA A 56 -12.29 -22.77 29.82
C ALA A 56 -13.73 -23.26 29.54
N ILE A 57 -14.17 -23.16 28.28
CA ILE A 57 -15.49 -23.63 27.83
C ILE A 57 -15.57 -25.17 27.89
N GLU A 58 -14.54 -25.87 27.39
CA GLU A 58 -14.47 -27.33 27.37
C GLU A 58 -14.44 -27.92 28.79
N ALA A 59 -13.66 -27.31 29.68
CA ALA A 59 -13.55 -27.73 31.09
C ALA A 59 -14.85 -27.46 31.88
N ARG A 60 -15.75 -26.62 31.36
CA ARG A 60 -16.99 -26.16 32.02
C ARG A 60 -16.74 -25.64 33.45
N GLU A 61 -15.63 -24.95 33.62
CA GLU A 61 -15.24 -24.34 34.89
C GLU A 61 -16.18 -23.20 35.27
N GLU A 62 -16.06 -22.69 36.50
CA GLU A 62 -16.77 -21.48 36.90
C GLU A 62 -16.45 -20.33 35.93
N GLY A 63 -17.48 -19.67 35.40
CA GLY A 63 -17.31 -18.63 34.36
C GLY A 63 -17.35 -19.14 32.91
N TRP A 64 -17.59 -20.43 32.63
CA TRP A 64 -17.66 -20.95 31.25
C TRP A 64 -18.70 -20.25 30.35
N VAL A 65 -19.81 -19.77 30.93
CA VAL A 65 -20.83 -18.99 30.20
C VAL A 65 -20.27 -17.63 29.79
N ASP A 66 -19.50 -16.99 30.66
CA ASP A 66 -18.85 -15.72 30.38
C ASP A 66 -17.74 -15.89 29.33
N ALA A 67 -16.99 -17.00 29.39
CA ALA A 67 -16.02 -17.38 28.37
C ALA A 67 -16.68 -17.59 26.99
N LEU A 68 -17.84 -18.26 26.94
CA LEU A 68 -18.64 -18.40 25.71
C LEU A 68 -19.13 -17.04 25.19
N GLY A 69 -19.56 -16.15 26.08
CA GLY A 69 -19.94 -14.78 25.73
C GLY A 69 -18.78 -14.01 25.11
N ALA A 70 -17.60 -14.07 25.74
CA ALA A 70 -16.38 -13.44 25.28
C ALA A 70 -15.90 -14.02 23.94
N TYR A 71 -16.02 -15.33 23.72
CA TYR A 71 -15.67 -15.98 22.45
C TYR A 71 -16.50 -15.45 21.28
N ASN A 72 -17.82 -15.33 21.50
CA ASN A 72 -18.74 -14.79 20.50
C ASN A 72 -18.43 -13.32 20.21
N GLN A 73 -18.12 -12.52 21.24
CA GLN A 73 -17.73 -11.12 21.07
C GLN A 73 -16.41 -10.98 20.32
N ALA A 74 -15.41 -11.83 20.61
CA ALA A 74 -14.14 -11.85 19.90
C ALA A 74 -14.33 -12.17 18.41
N SER A 75 -15.19 -13.15 18.10
CA SER A 75 -15.52 -13.51 16.73
C SER A 75 -16.19 -12.36 15.98
N ALA A 76 -17.16 -11.68 16.61
CA ALA A 76 -17.80 -10.50 16.02
C ALA A 76 -16.79 -9.36 15.80
N THR A 77 -15.92 -9.10 16.78
CA THR A 77 -14.87 -8.07 16.67
C THR A 77 -13.91 -8.38 15.54
N GLN A 78 -13.51 -9.63 15.37
CA GLN A 78 -12.65 -10.05 14.27
C GLN A 78 -13.32 -9.81 12.92
N THR A 79 -14.61 -10.15 12.76
CA THR A 79 -15.36 -9.86 11.53
C THR A 79 -15.37 -8.37 11.22
N GLU A 80 -15.70 -7.51 12.19
CA GLU A 80 -15.71 -6.05 11.98
C GLU A 80 -14.35 -5.48 11.56
N VAL A 81 -13.26 -6.01 12.14
CA VAL A 81 -11.90 -5.60 11.80
C VAL A 81 -11.54 -5.99 10.37
N TYR A 82 -11.89 -7.21 9.94
CA TYR A 82 -11.64 -7.67 8.58
C TYR A 82 -12.48 -6.92 7.55
N GLU A 83 -13.75 -6.65 7.84
CA GLU A 83 -14.61 -5.84 6.98
C GLU A 83 -13.99 -4.45 6.75
N ARG A 84 -13.53 -3.81 7.84
CA ARG A 84 -12.87 -2.51 7.73
C ARG A 84 -11.55 -2.58 6.95
N TYR A 85 -10.75 -3.63 7.16
CA TYR A 85 -9.52 -3.84 6.41
C TYR A 85 -9.79 -3.96 4.90
N VAL A 86 -10.82 -4.72 4.51
CA VAL A 86 -11.20 -4.89 3.09
C VAL A 86 -11.58 -3.55 2.48
N GLU A 87 -12.40 -2.74 3.15
CA GLU A 87 -12.77 -1.40 2.67
C GLU A 87 -11.53 -0.53 2.42
N VAL A 88 -10.61 -0.47 3.38
CA VAL A 88 -9.38 0.33 3.28
C VAL A 88 -8.45 -0.21 2.17
N SER A 89 -8.37 -1.53 2.02
CA SER A 89 -7.58 -2.17 0.97
C SER A 89 -8.13 -1.85 -0.43
N ASP A 90 -9.44 -1.89 -0.60
CA ASP A 90 -10.08 -1.58 -1.88
C ASP A 90 -9.86 -0.11 -2.26
N GLU A 91 -10.01 0.80 -1.29
CA GLU A 91 -9.69 2.24 -1.46
C GLU A 91 -8.23 2.46 -1.87
N PHE A 92 -7.27 1.79 -1.20
CA PHE A 92 -5.85 1.88 -1.51
C PHE A 92 -5.51 1.37 -2.92
N LEU A 93 -6.08 0.23 -3.31
CA LEU A 93 -5.85 -0.35 -4.64
C LEU A 93 -6.42 0.55 -5.74
N ALA A 94 -7.64 1.07 -5.55
CA ALA A 94 -8.25 2.01 -6.49
C ALA A 94 -7.43 3.30 -6.64
N ALA A 95 -6.95 3.87 -5.53
CA ALA A 95 -6.09 5.05 -5.56
C ALA A 95 -4.73 4.79 -6.22
N THR A 96 -4.16 3.60 -6.01
CA THR A 96 -2.89 3.19 -6.62
C THR A 96 -3.03 3.00 -8.14
N GLU A 97 -4.10 2.35 -8.59
CA GLU A 97 -4.39 2.19 -10.01
C GLU A 97 -4.58 3.55 -10.70
N LYS A 98 -5.33 4.46 -10.06
CA LYS A 98 -5.52 5.81 -10.57
C LYS A 98 -4.18 6.55 -10.72
N ARG A 99 -3.33 6.53 -9.69
CA ARG A 99 -2.00 7.15 -9.74
C ARG A 99 -1.10 6.55 -10.82
N ALA A 100 -1.17 5.24 -11.00
CA ALA A 100 -0.40 4.56 -12.05
C ALA A 100 -0.86 4.97 -13.45
N ALA A 101 -2.17 5.11 -13.67
CA ALA A 101 -2.73 5.59 -14.93
C ALA A 101 -2.34 7.05 -15.22
N GLU A 102 -2.42 7.92 -14.22
CA GLU A 102 -1.99 9.33 -14.33
C GLU A 102 -0.49 9.43 -14.66
N ALA A 103 0.36 8.67 -13.95
CA ALA A 103 1.80 8.66 -14.23
C ALA A 103 2.14 8.13 -15.63
N ALA A 104 1.39 7.16 -16.15
CA ALA A 104 1.59 6.64 -17.50
C ALA A 104 1.22 7.68 -18.58
N GLU A 105 0.14 8.43 -18.36
CA GLU A 105 -0.26 9.53 -19.24
C GLU A 105 0.76 10.66 -19.23
N ASP A 106 1.22 11.09 -18.05
CA ASP A 106 2.24 12.13 -17.90
C ASP A 106 3.56 11.74 -18.59
N GLN A 107 3.98 10.47 -18.46
CA GLN A 107 5.14 9.95 -19.17
C GLN A 107 4.96 9.98 -20.68
N ARG A 108 3.76 9.68 -21.19
CA ARG A 108 3.48 9.75 -22.62
C ARG A 108 3.59 11.19 -23.13
N VAL A 109 2.94 12.14 -22.46
CA VAL A 109 2.99 13.57 -22.81
C VAL A 109 4.43 14.08 -22.79
N THR A 110 5.18 13.80 -21.72
CA THR A 110 6.59 14.21 -21.61
C THR A 110 7.45 13.60 -22.73
N SER A 111 7.18 12.34 -23.10
CA SER A 111 7.90 11.67 -24.20
C SER A 111 7.58 12.27 -25.56
N GLU A 112 6.33 12.67 -25.80
CA GLU A 112 5.90 13.35 -27.02
C GLU A 112 6.56 14.74 -27.13
N GLU A 113 6.55 15.53 -26.06
CA GLU A 113 7.21 16.84 -26.01
C GLU A 113 8.73 16.74 -26.22
N MET A 114 9.40 15.76 -25.60
CA MET A 114 10.83 15.53 -25.82
C MET A 114 11.13 15.09 -27.26
N ALA A 115 10.26 14.29 -27.87
CA ALA A 115 10.42 13.88 -29.26
C ALA A 115 10.25 15.05 -30.23
N GLU A 116 9.27 15.92 -30.00
CA GLU A 116 9.06 17.14 -30.80
C GLU A 116 10.25 18.10 -30.68
N ALA A 117 10.73 18.38 -29.46
CA ALA A 117 11.91 19.21 -29.24
C ALA A 117 13.18 18.64 -29.90
N HIS A 118 13.34 17.32 -29.92
CA HIS A 118 14.46 16.68 -30.60
C HIS A 118 14.37 16.82 -32.13
N LEU A 119 13.17 16.66 -32.70
CA LEU A 119 12.94 16.86 -34.14
C LEU A 119 13.18 18.31 -34.56
N GLU A 120 12.74 19.28 -33.75
CA GLU A 120 12.98 20.71 -33.99
C GLU A 120 14.49 21.02 -33.97
N ALA A 121 15.22 20.51 -32.97
CA ALA A 121 16.67 20.68 -32.89
C ALA A 121 17.41 20.12 -34.11
N LEU A 122 17.03 18.93 -34.60
CA LEU A 122 17.59 18.35 -35.84
C LEU A 122 17.26 19.17 -37.09
N SER A 123 16.15 19.91 -37.08
CA SER A 123 15.73 20.77 -38.20
C SER A 123 16.42 22.14 -38.20
N GLU A 124 16.88 22.60 -37.04
CA GLU A 124 17.66 23.83 -36.86
C GLU A 124 19.18 23.61 -36.99
N GLU A 125 19.66 22.36 -36.97
CA GLU A 125 21.06 22.07 -37.30
C GLU A 125 21.39 22.59 -38.70
N PRO A 126 22.41 23.45 -38.86
CA PRO A 126 22.75 24.01 -40.15
C PRO A 126 23.11 22.87 -41.10
N SER A 127 22.39 22.79 -42.22
CA SER A 127 22.68 21.87 -43.31
C SER A 127 24.17 21.96 -43.62
N ALA A 128 24.87 20.82 -43.53
CA ALA A 128 26.29 20.69 -43.89
C ALA A 128 26.60 21.05 -45.37
N SER A 129 25.61 21.53 -46.12
CA SER A 129 25.74 22.13 -47.44
C SER A 129 26.30 23.57 -47.44
N ASP A 130 26.37 24.26 -46.29
CA ASP A 130 27.00 25.59 -46.16
C ASP A 130 28.47 25.52 -45.68
N VAL A 131 29.09 24.34 -45.67
CA VAL A 131 30.57 24.24 -45.67
C VAL A 131 31.02 24.42 -47.11
N ASP A 132 31.15 25.69 -47.50
CA ASP A 132 31.82 26.11 -48.73
C ASP A 132 33.25 25.55 -48.74
N MET A 133 33.46 24.43 -49.43
CA MET A 133 34.79 23.89 -49.78
C MET A 133 35.37 24.68 -50.97
N SER A 134 35.35 26.01 -50.89
CA SER A 134 35.92 26.91 -51.89
C SER A 134 37.08 27.72 -51.30
N ASP A 135 38.07 27.03 -50.76
CA ASP A 135 39.42 27.57 -50.51
C ASP A 135 40.31 26.34 -50.25
N SER A 136 41.49 26.16 -50.82
CA SER A 136 42.20 26.86 -51.87
C SER A 136 43.48 26.06 -52.11
N ASP A 137 44.09 26.28 -53.27
CA ASP A 137 45.51 26.11 -53.56
C ASP A 137 46.06 24.68 -53.70
N ALA A 138 45.92 24.21 -54.94
CA ALA A 138 47.00 23.53 -55.63
C ALA A 138 48.20 24.50 -55.74
N ASP A 139 49.14 24.43 -54.79
CA ASP A 139 50.49 24.96 -55.00
C ASP A 139 51.42 23.80 -55.34
N ASP A 140 51.79 23.80 -56.63
CA ASP A 140 53.08 23.40 -57.17
C ASP A 140 54.20 23.32 -56.12
N LEU A 141 54.86 22.17 -56.01
CA LEU A 141 56.30 22.15 -55.76
C LEU A 141 56.98 21.07 -56.61
N ASP A 142 57.68 21.61 -57.59
CA ASP A 142 58.70 21.05 -58.47
C ASP A 142 59.81 20.22 -57.77
N GLU A 143 60.44 19.38 -58.61
CA GLU A 143 61.78 18.74 -58.57
C GLU A 143 62.04 17.48 -57.69
#